data_AF-A0A519CVK7-F1
#
_entry.id   AF-A0A519CVK7-F1
#
_cell.length_a   1.000
_cell.length_b   1.000
_cell.length_c   1.000
_cell.angle_alpha   90.00
_cell.angle_beta   90.00
_cell.angle_gamma   90.00
#
_symmetry.space_group_name_H-M   'P 1'
#
loop_
_entity.id
_entity.type
_entity.pdbx_description
1 polymer ?
#
loop_
_entity_poly.entity_id
_entity_poly.type
_entity_poly.pdbx_seq_one_letter_code
_entity_poly.pdbx_strand_id
1 'polypeptide(L)'
;DEKDWLESLNEVKKTADNLQWSHAATLLERLTTSLDRAGAESDEAGELLSFVQDEWKILRNQLDAANIKISDQMRRDAEAAIAKAKDAHNESRIEETLALLGETDGLMERLRRRI
;
A
#
# COMPACT_ATOMS: atom_id res chain seq x y z
N ASP A 1 -8.31 -11.84 1.53
CA ASP A 1 -6.95 -11.96 0.94
C ASP A 1 -6.35 -13.35 1.16
N GLU A 2 -5.56 -13.61 2.21
CA GLU A 2 -4.88 -14.93 2.38
C GLU A 2 -5.85 -16.11 2.41
N LYS A 3 -6.93 -16.00 3.18
CA LYS A 3 -7.94 -17.05 3.31
C LYS A 3 -8.61 -17.38 1.98
N ASP A 4 -8.91 -16.36 1.18
CA ASP A 4 -9.60 -16.51 -0.10
C ASP A 4 -8.69 -17.19 -1.13
N TRP A 5 -7.39 -16.87 -1.11
CA TRP A 5 -6.39 -17.54 -1.94
C TRP A 5 -6.18 -18.99 -1.53
N LEU A 6 -6.14 -19.28 -0.23
CA LEU A 6 -6.07 -20.65 0.30
C LEU A 6 -7.31 -21.47 -0.08
N GLU A 7 -8.50 -20.87 0.02
CA GLU A 7 -9.74 -21.51 -0.42
C GLU A 7 -9.74 -21.80 -1.92
N SER A 8 -9.35 -20.83 -2.74
CA SER A 8 -9.19 -20.99 -4.19
C SER A 8 -8.19 -22.09 -4.54
N LEU A 9 -7.05 -22.15 -3.84
CA LEU A 9 -6.05 -23.20 -4.03
C LEU A 9 -6.58 -24.58 -3.62
N ASN A 10 -7.37 -24.66 -2.54
CA ASN A 10 -8.00 -25.91 -2.13
C ASN A 10 -9.04 -26.38 -3.15
N GLU A 11 -9.75 -25.48 -3.81
CA GLU A 11 -10.66 -25.81 -4.92
C GLU A 11 -9.89 -26.39 -6.11
N VAL A 12 -8.76 -25.78 -6.48
CA VAL A 12 -7.85 -26.30 -7.52
C VAL A 12 -7.39 -27.73 -7.18
N LYS A 13 -6.93 -27.96 -5.95
CA LYS A 13 -6.48 -29.29 -5.50
C LYS A 13 -7.60 -30.32 -5.59
N LYS A 14 -8.77 -30.00 -5.05
CA LYS A 14 -9.94 -30.89 -5.05
C LYS A 14 -10.38 -31.28 -6.47
N THR A 15 -10.38 -30.34 -7.40
CA THR A 15 -10.75 -30.61 -8.81
C THR A 15 -9.70 -31.45 -9.53
N ALA A 16 -8.41 -31.23 -9.23
CA ALA A 16 -7.33 -32.06 -9.73
C ALA A 16 -7.40 -33.50 -9.19
N ASP A 17 -7.66 -33.67 -7.89
CA ASP A 17 -7.82 -34.98 -7.23
C ASP A 17 -9.01 -35.77 -7.80
N ASN A 18 -10.06 -35.07 -8.24
CA ASN A 18 -11.21 -35.66 -8.92
C ASN A 18 -10.99 -35.94 -10.42
N LEU A 19 -9.74 -35.85 -10.90
CA LEU A 19 -9.34 -36.07 -12.30
C LEU A 19 -9.94 -35.07 -13.30
N GLN A 20 -10.44 -33.92 -12.82
CA GLN A 20 -11.01 -32.86 -13.66
C GLN A 20 -9.93 -31.86 -14.08
N TRP A 21 -8.87 -32.34 -14.75
CA TRP A 21 -7.63 -31.58 -14.95
C TRP A 21 -7.80 -30.29 -15.75
N SER A 22 -8.63 -30.29 -16.79
CA SER A 22 -8.91 -29.05 -17.55
C SER A 22 -9.59 -27.99 -16.69
N HIS A 23 -10.49 -28.41 -15.78
CA HIS A 23 -11.16 -27.50 -14.87
C HIS A 23 -10.20 -26.96 -13.80
N ALA A 24 -9.38 -27.84 -13.22
CA ALA A 24 -8.33 -27.45 -12.28
C ALA A 24 -7.34 -26.45 -12.89
N ALA A 25 -6.96 -26.65 -14.17
CA ALA A 25 -6.09 -25.73 -14.89
C ALA A 25 -6.70 -24.33 -15.03
N THR A 26 -7.98 -24.23 -15.41
CA THR A 26 -8.68 -22.93 -15.48
C THR A 26 -8.78 -22.23 -14.13
N LEU A 27 -9.04 -22.99 -13.05
CA LEU A 27 -9.08 -22.43 -11.69
C LEU A 27 -7.71 -21.93 -11.25
N LEU A 28 -6.64 -22.68 -11.56
CA LEU A 28 -5.27 -22.29 -11.25
C LEU A 28 -4.87 -21.03 -12.02
N GLU A 29 -5.17 -20.95 -13.31
CA GLU A 29 -4.92 -19.77 -14.15
C GLU A 29 -5.61 -18.54 -13.56
N ARG A 30 -6.88 -18.66 -13.16
CA ARG A 30 -7.61 -17.57 -12.49
C ARG A 30 -6.93 -17.13 -11.20
N LEU A 31 -6.48 -18.09 -10.37
CA LEU A 31 -5.78 -17.80 -9.13
C LEU A 31 -4.44 -17.09 -9.40
N THR A 32 -3.64 -17.56 -10.34
CA THR A 32 -2.36 -16.93 -10.69
C THR A 32 -2.56 -15.53 -11.23
N THR A 33 -3.52 -15.30 -12.13
CA THR A 33 -3.83 -13.95 -12.62
C THR A 33 -4.28 -13.01 -11.51
N SER A 34 -5.05 -13.51 -10.54
CA SER A 34 -5.46 -12.70 -9.38
C SER A 34 -4.28 -12.32 -8.49
N LEU A 35 -3.34 -13.26 -8.27
CA LEU A 35 -2.13 -13.02 -7.48
C LEU A 35 -1.18 -12.05 -8.18
N ASP A 36 -0.99 -12.19 -9.50
CA ASP A 36 -0.19 -11.28 -10.31
C ASP A 36 -0.75 -9.86 -10.24
N ARG A 37 -2.08 -9.72 -10.33
CA ARG A 37 -2.75 -8.42 -10.17
C ARG A 37 -2.53 -7.82 -8.79
N ALA A 38 -2.71 -8.60 -7.72
CA ALA A 38 -2.48 -8.13 -6.36
C ALA A 38 -1.01 -7.71 -6.14
N GLY A 39 -0.06 -8.43 -6.74
CA GLY A 39 1.35 -8.06 -6.77
C GLY A 39 1.58 -6.72 -7.44
N ALA A 40 1.01 -6.51 -8.63
CA ALA A 40 1.10 -5.23 -9.35
C ALA A 40 0.50 -4.06 -8.55
N GLU A 41 -0.67 -4.26 -7.93
CA GLU A 41 -1.30 -3.24 -7.07
C GLU A 41 -0.43 -2.92 -5.84
N SER A 42 0.26 -3.92 -5.28
CA SER A 42 1.22 -3.73 -4.18
C SER A 42 2.46 -2.96 -4.62
N ASP A 43 2.99 -3.24 -5.81
CA ASP A 43 4.15 -2.54 -6.37
C ASP A 43 3.81 -1.07 -6.65
N GLU A 44 2.66 -0.80 -7.28
CA GLU A 44 2.17 0.56 -7.55
C GLU A 44 1.99 1.38 -6.26
N ALA A 45 1.40 0.78 -5.22
CA ALA A 45 1.27 1.43 -3.91
C ALA A 45 2.64 1.71 -3.26
N GLY A 46 3.61 0.81 -3.45
CA GLY A 46 4.99 0.97 -2.98
C GLY A 46 5.72 2.12 -3.68
N GLU A 47 5.55 2.25 -5.00
CA GLU A 47 6.07 3.37 -5.78
C GLU A 47 5.49 4.71 -5.29
N LEU A 48 4.18 4.76 -5.05
CA LEU A 48 3.53 5.96 -4.52
C LEU A 48 4.02 6.30 -3.11
N LEU A 49 4.19 5.31 -2.23
CA LEU A 49 4.77 5.51 -0.90
C LEU A 49 6.19 6.06 -0.98
N SER A 50 7.04 5.51 -1.86
CA SER A 50 8.40 6.00 -2.07
C SER A 50 8.38 7.46 -2.52
N PHE A 51 7.52 7.81 -3.47
CA PHE A 51 7.36 9.17 -3.96
C PHE A 51 6.99 10.14 -2.81
N VAL A 52 5.99 9.78 -2.00
CA VAL A 52 5.55 10.60 -0.87
C VAL A 52 6.65 10.77 0.18
N GLN A 53 7.43 9.72 0.47
CA GLN A 53 8.57 9.79 1.39
C GLN A 53 9.66 10.76 0.90
N ASP A 54 9.94 10.76 -0.40
CA ASP A 54 10.90 11.67 -1.02
C ASP A 54 10.40 13.12 -0.99
N GLU A 55 9.14 13.35 -1.34
CA GLU A 55 8.50 14.67 -1.22
C GLU A 55 8.52 15.17 0.23
N TRP A 56 8.24 14.30 1.19
CA TRP A 56 8.26 14.65 2.61
C TRP A 56 9.65 15.06 3.08
N LYS A 57 10.70 14.38 2.62
CA LYS A 57 12.09 14.75 2.93
C LYS A 57 12.40 16.17 2.46
N ILE A 58 11.94 16.55 1.26
CA ILE A 58 12.10 17.91 0.73
C ILE A 58 11.30 18.91 1.57
N LEU A 59 10.03 18.62 1.83
CA LEU A 59 9.14 19.50 2.58
C LEU A 59 9.63 19.74 4.02
N ARG A 60 10.16 18.72 4.70
CA ARG A 60 10.75 18.88 6.04
C ARG A 60 11.87 19.93 6.07
N ASN A 61 12.75 19.92 5.08
CA ASN A 61 13.81 20.92 4.99
C ASN A 61 13.25 22.33 4.79
N GLN A 62 12.19 22.49 4.01
CA GLN A 62 11.51 23.77 3.80
C GLN A 62 10.81 24.25 5.08
N LEU A 63 10.16 23.35 5.82
CA LEU A 63 9.55 23.64 7.12
C LEU A 63 10.59 24.10 8.13
N ASP A 64 11.76 23.47 8.17
CA ASP A 64 12.87 23.87 9.04
C ASP A 64 13.37 25.28 8.67
N ALA A 65 13.48 25.60 7.38
CA ALA A 65 13.84 26.95 6.91
C ALA A 65 12.78 28.01 7.26
N ALA A 66 11.50 27.64 7.28
CA ALA A 66 10.38 28.47 7.72
C ALA A 66 10.22 28.54 9.26
N ASN A 67 11.15 27.93 10.02
CA ASN A 67 11.12 27.86 11.48
C ASN A 67 9.89 27.09 12.06
N ILE A 68 9.28 26.22 11.25
CA ILE A 68 8.21 25.29 11.66
C ILE A 68 8.85 24.03 12.25
N LYS A 69 8.99 24.02 13.56
CA LYS A 69 9.73 23.01 14.32
C LYS A 69 9.03 21.64 14.35
N ILE A 70 9.77 20.61 14.74
CA ILE A 70 9.26 19.24 14.97
C ILE A 70 8.16 19.15 16.04
N SER A 71 8.03 20.15 16.91
CA SER A 71 6.93 20.25 17.86
C SER A 71 5.60 20.65 17.21
N ASP A 72 5.61 21.09 15.95
CA ASP A 72 4.39 21.37 15.20
C ASP A 72 3.55 20.09 15.09
N GLN A 73 2.27 20.18 15.46
CA GLN A 73 1.40 19.00 15.50
C GLN A 73 1.18 18.43 14.09
N MET A 74 0.92 19.29 13.10
CA MET A 74 0.65 18.85 11.74
C MET A 74 1.88 18.20 11.09
N ARG A 75 3.10 18.68 11.41
CA ARG A 75 4.35 18.00 11.00
C ARG A 75 4.46 16.60 11.60
N ARG A 76 4.09 16.42 12.87
CA ARG A 76 4.09 15.11 13.53
C ARG A 76 3.03 14.18 12.98
N ASP A 77 1.85 14.71 12.70
CA ASP A 77 0.74 13.93 12.11
C ASP A 77 1.13 13.43 10.71
N ALA A 78 1.77 14.26 9.89
CA ALA A 78 2.25 13.85 8.57
C ALA A 78 3.32 12.74 8.65
N GLU A 79 4.32 12.88 9.53
CA GLU A 79 5.34 11.84 9.74
C GLU A 79 4.71 10.53 10.25
N ALA A 80 3.73 10.62 11.16
CA ALA A 80 3.03 9.46 11.68
C ALA A 80 2.17 8.75 10.61
N ALA A 81 1.49 9.51 9.75
CA ALA A 81 0.70 8.96 8.65
C ALA A 81 1.60 8.23 7.63
N ILE A 82 2.76 8.79 7.29
CA ILE A 82 3.76 8.14 6.41
C ILE A 82 4.27 6.83 7.03
N ALA A 83 4.56 6.84 8.34
CA ALA A 83 5.03 5.65 9.03
C ALA A 83 3.96 4.54 9.01
N LYS A 84 2.70 4.89 9.29
CA LYS A 84 1.58 3.93 9.21
C LYS A 84 1.37 3.42 7.79
N ALA A 85 1.48 4.28 6.77
CA ALA A 85 1.35 3.87 5.37
C ALA A 85 2.42 2.84 5.01
N LYS A 86 3.65 3.03 5.50
CA LYS A 86 4.75 2.06 5.33
C LYS A 86 4.47 0.74 6.04
N ASP A 87 3.95 0.77 7.26
CA ASP A 87 3.62 -0.45 8.00
C ASP A 87 2.47 -1.22 7.31
N ALA A 88 1.43 -0.53 6.87
CA ALA A 88 0.34 -1.11 6.10
C ALA A 88 0.81 -1.74 4.79
N HIS A 89 1.73 -1.09 4.07
CA HIS A 89 2.30 -1.61 2.83
C HIS A 89 3.11 -2.89 3.07
N ASN A 90 3.96 -2.91 4.11
CA ASN A 90 4.74 -4.10 4.48
C ASN A 90 3.85 -5.30 4.84
N GLU A 91 2.65 -5.03 5.36
CA GLU A 91 1.66 -6.03 5.73
C GLU A 91 0.65 -6.30 4.58
N SER A 92 0.97 -5.83 3.37
CA SER A 92 0.18 -5.98 2.13
C SER A 92 -1.27 -5.46 2.24
N ARG A 93 -1.54 -4.54 3.15
CA ARG A 93 -2.84 -3.89 3.28
C ARG A 93 -2.91 -2.68 2.34
N ILE A 94 -3.15 -2.96 1.06
CA ILE A 94 -3.03 -1.97 -0.02
C ILE A 94 -4.08 -0.87 0.10
N GLU A 95 -5.33 -1.20 0.40
CA GLU A 95 -6.40 -0.21 0.58
C GLU A 95 -6.08 0.77 1.72
N GLU A 96 -5.58 0.26 2.85
CA GLU A 96 -5.18 1.09 3.99
C GLU A 96 -3.96 1.95 3.63
N THR A 97 -2.99 1.38 2.91
CA THR A 97 -1.82 2.12 2.40
C THR A 97 -2.27 3.33 1.59
N LEU A 98 -3.13 3.13 0.59
CA LEU A 98 -3.62 4.20 -0.28
C LEU A 98 -4.42 5.26 0.48
N ALA A 99 -5.24 4.85 1.46
CA ALA A 99 -5.98 5.78 2.30
C ALA A 99 -5.05 6.67 3.15
N LEU A 100 -4.03 6.07 3.77
CA LEU A 100 -3.04 6.79 4.56
C LEU A 100 -2.15 7.70 3.71
N LEU A 101 -1.85 7.32 2.46
CA LEU A 101 -1.16 8.19 1.51
C LEU A 101 -2.03 9.39 1.12
N GLY A 102 -3.33 9.22 0.93
CA GLY A 102 -4.26 10.33 0.72
C GLY A 102 -4.36 11.28 1.92
N GLU A 103 -4.36 10.74 3.14
CA GLU A 103 -4.29 11.56 4.37
C GLU A 103 -2.98 12.35 4.44
N THR A 104 -1.86 11.68 4.14
CA THR A 104 -0.53 12.27 4.12
C THR A 104 -0.45 13.44 3.14
N ASP A 105 -0.91 13.26 1.90
CA ASP A 105 -0.91 14.33 0.89
C ASP A 105 -1.71 15.54 1.37
N GLY A 106 -2.89 15.32 1.96
CA GLY A 106 -3.70 16.39 2.54
C GLY A 106 -3.00 17.15 3.67
N LEU A 107 -2.21 16.47 4.52
CA LEU A 107 -1.41 17.10 5.57
C LEU A 107 -0.22 17.87 4.98
N MET A 108 0.48 17.27 4.02
CA MET A 108 1.64 17.87 3.34
C MET A 108 1.25 19.12 2.56
N GLU A 109 0.10 19.12 1.87
CA GLU A 109 -0.42 20.30 1.17
C GLU A 109 -0.75 21.45 2.14
N ARG A 110 -1.36 21.15 3.30
CA ARG A 110 -1.59 22.18 4.32
C ARG A 110 -0.29 22.72 4.91
N LEU A 111 0.74 21.89 5.05
CA LEU A 111 2.08 22.30 5.49
C LEU A 111 2.76 23.18 4.44
N ARG A 112 2.65 22.85 3.15
CA ARG A 112 3.16 23.66 2.03
C ARG A 112 2.59 25.07 2.04
N ARG A 113 1.30 25.23 2.36
CA ARG A 113 0.64 26.55 2.45
C ARG A 113 1.09 27.43 3.63
N ARG A 114 1.86 26.88 4.57
CA ARG A 114 2.34 27.60 5.76
C ARG A 114 3.78 28.10 5.62
N ILE A 115 4.46 27.70 4.56
CA ILE A 115 5.81 28.16 4.19
C ILE A 115 5.66 29.39 3.31
#